data_AF-A0A1I7FAP7-F1
#
_entry.id   AF-A0A1I7FAP7-F1
#
_cell.length_a   1.000
_cell.length_b   1.000
_cell.length_c   1.000
_cell.angle_alpha   90.00
_cell.angle_beta   90.00
_cell.angle_gamma   90.00
#
_symmetry.space_group_name_H-M   'P 1'
#
loop_
_entity.id
_entity.type
_entity.pdbx_description
1 polymer ?
#
loop_
_entity_poly.entity_id
_entity_poly.type
_entity_poly.pdbx_seq_one_letter_code
_entity_poly.pdbx_strand_id
1 'polypeptide(L)'
;MAESTNSILGSVRKLLGPDEYFDPDLILHINTAFATLQQLGVGPEDGFEISDETTEWSEYIQDNKILNMVKSYIVLKVKLLFDISTASSYLIDQMNKECAEYEWRLSVAVDKWSS
;
A
#
# COMPACT_ATOMS: atom_id res chain seq x y z
N MET A 1 13.95 18.16 0.82
CA MET A 1 12.63 18.77 1.10
C MET A 1 11.99 17.98 2.22
N ALA A 2 11.12 18.57 3.06
CA ALA A 2 10.48 17.77 4.11
C ALA A 2 9.55 16.73 3.44
N GLU A 3 9.79 15.45 3.71
CA GLU A 3 8.95 14.36 3.21
C GLU A 3 7.50 14.57 3.67
N SER A 4 6.59 14.80 2.72
CA SER A 4 5.16 14.91 3.01
C SER A 4 4.60 13.54 3.35
N THR A 5 4.03 13.38 4.55
CA THR A 5 3.33 12.14 4.93
C THR A 5 2.01 11.95 4.21
N ASN A 6 1.55 12.95 3.44
CA ASN A 6 0.34 12.87 2.63
C ASN A 6 0.61 12.20 1.27
N SER A 7 1.85 12.32 0.76
CA SER A 7 2.31 11.61 -0.43
C SER A 7 2.35 10.11 -0.18
N ILE A 8 1.89 9.33 -1.16
CA ILE A 8 1.91 7.87 -1.10
C ILE A 8 3.35 7.38 -1.05
N LEU A 9 4.16 7.73 -2.07
CA LEU A 9 5.57 7.34 -2.14
C LEU A 9 6.35 7.85 -0.92
N GLY A 10 6.20 9.13 -0.56
CA GLY A 10 6.90 9.71 0.58
C GLY A 10 6.56 9.01 1.90
N SER A 11 5.30 8.61 2.11
CA SER A 11 4.92 7.87 3.31
C SER A 11 5.49 6.44 3.37
N VAL A 12 5.53 5.74 2.24
CA VAL A 12 6.10 4.38 2.13
C VAL A 12 7.60 4.42 2.32
N ARG A 13 8.29 5.32 1.62
CA ARG A 13 9.73 5.55 1.75
C ARG A 13 10.12 5.87 3.19
N LYS A 14 9.43 6.82 3.83
CA LYS A 14 9.65 7.15 5.23
C LYS A 14 9.55 5.96 6.19
N LEU A 15 8.58 5.06 5.96
CA LEU A 15 8.33 3.92 6.83
C LEU A 15 9.29 2.75 6.59
N LEU A 16 9.80 2.60 5.38
CA LEU A 16 10.77 1.55 5.04
C LEU A 16 12.21 2.00 5.25
N GLY A 17 12.48 3.30 5.15
CA GLY A 17 13.80 3.91 5.31
C GLY A 17 14.81 3.79 4.15
N PRO A 18 14.47 3.40 2.90
CA PRO A 18 15.45 3.44 1.81
C PRO A 18 15.67 4.87 1.29
N ASP A 19 16.80 5.08 0.62
CA ASP A 19 17.12 6.33 -0.08
C ASP A 19 16.26 6.55 -1.34
N GLU A 20 16.16 7.79 -1.82
CA GLU A 20 15.38 8.18 -3.02
C GLU A 20 15.80 7.44 -4.31
N TYR A 21 17.03 6.93 -4.37
CA TYR A 21 17.50 6.10 -5.49
C TYR A 21 16.64 4.83 -5.70
N PHE A 22 15.96 4.35 -4.65
CA PHE A 22 15.06 3.19 -4.72
C PHE A 22 13.62 3.54 -5.09
N ASP A 23 13.30 4.82 -5.32
CA ASP A 23 11.94 5.27 -5.66
C ASP A 23 11.33 4.47 -6.84
N PRO A 24 12.06 4.15 -7.93
CA PRO A 24 11.50 3.35 -9.01
C PRO A 24 11.03 1.95 -8.57
N ASP A 25 11.79 1.29 -7.68
CA ASP A 25 11.46 -0.03 -7.15
C ASP A 25 10.26 0.03 -6.19
N LEU A 26 10.22 1.07 -5.34
CA LEU A 26 9.09 1.32 -4.46
C LEU A 26 7.81 1.58 -5.27
N ILE A 27 7.86 2.43 -6.30
CA ILE A 27 6.72 2.72 -7.18
C ILE A 27 6.20 1.43 -7.83
N LEU A 28 7.09 0.58 -8.35
CA LEU A 28 6.72 -0.70 -8.96
C LEU A 28 5.94 -1.59 -7.97
N HIS A 29 6.43 -1.72 -6.74
CA HIS A 29 5.78 -2.53 -5.72
C HIS A 29 4.49 -1.92 -5.17
N ILE A 30 4.43 -0.59 -5.05
CA ILE A 30 3.21 0.14 -4.66
C ILE A 30 2.13 -0.10 -5.71
N ASN A 31 2.43 0.04 -7.00
CA ASN A 31 1.46 -0.18 -8.08
C ASN A 31 0.98 -1.64 -8.13
N THR A 32 1.85 -2.60 -7.80
CA THR A 32 1.46 -4.01 -7.64
C THR A 32 0.45 -4.19 -6.49
N ALA A 33 0.65 -3.48 -5.37
CA ALA A 33 -0.27 -3.52 -4.25
C ALA A 33 -1.63 -2.86 -4.61
N PHE A 34 -1.65 -1.77 -5.37
CA PHE A 34 -2.88 -1.18 -5.89
C PHE A 34 -3.65 -2.14 -6.80
N ALA A 35 -2.97 -2.79 -7.75
CA ALA A 35 -3.61 -3.78 -8.62
C ALA A 35 -4.23 -4.95 -7.84
N THR A 36 -3.64 -5.33 -6.70
CA THR A 36 -4.19 -6.36 -5.82
C THR A 36 -5.45 -5.87 -5.09
N LEU A 37 -5.40 -4.67 -4.52
CA LEU A 37 -6.54 -4.04 -3.86
C LEU A 37 -7.72 -3.80 -4.82
N GLN A 38 -7.42 -3.44 -6.06
CA GLN A 38 -8.43 -3.24 -7.10
C GLN A 38 -9.26 -4.50 -7.36
N GLN A 39 -8.61 -5.67 -7.39
CA GLN A 39 -9.30 -6.96 -7.56
C GLN A 39 -10.23 -7.28 -6.38
N LEU A 40 -9.99 -6.68 -5.21
CA LEU A 40 -10.83 -6.78 -4.03
C LEU A 40 -11.93 -5.69 -3.99
N GLY A 41 -12.05 -4.86 -5.03
CA GLY A 41 -13.01 -3.76 -5.10
C GLY A 41 -12.59 -2.50 -4.32
N VAL A 42 -11.31 -2.39 -3.94
CA VAL A 42 -10.79 -1.27 -3.15
C VAL A 42 -10.05 -0.30 -4.07
N GLY A 43 -10.52 0.95 -4.12
CA GLY A 43 -9.94 2.01 -4.94
C GLY A 43 -10.84 2.40 -6.13
N PRO A 44 -10.34 3.22 -7.06
CA PRO A 44 -11.08 3.66 -8.25
C PRO A 44 -11.36 2.52 -9.24
N GLU A 45 -12.54 2.46 -9.86
CA GLU A 45 -12.95 1.36 -10.76
C GLU A 45 -12.01 1.11 -11.96
N ASP A 46 -11.39 2.16 -12.50
CA ASP A 46 -10.47 2.08 -13.65
C ASP A 46 -9.02 1.70 -13.24
N GLY A 47 -8.79 1.41 -11.96
CA GLY A 47 -7.47 1.17 -11.39
C GLY A 47 -6.78 2.44 -10.92
N PHE A 48 -5.57 2.28 -10.39
CA PHE A 48 -4.77 3.38 -9.84
C PHE A 48 -3.29 3.07 -9.93
N GLU A 49 -2.49 4.10 -10.20
CA GLU A 49 -1.03 4.01 -10.22
C GLU A 49 -0.42 5.33 -9.77
N ILE A 50 0.82 5.27 -9.30
CA ILE A 50 1.68 6.42 -9.08
C ILE A 50 2.89 6.36 -10.01
N SER A 51 3.43 7.52 -10.35
CA SER A 51 4.67 7.67 -11.13
C SER A 51 5.74 8.50 -10.42
N ASP A 52 5.38 9.21 -9.36
CA ASP A 52 6.26 10.10 -8.61
C ASP A 52 5.73 10.34 -7.18
N GLU A 53 6.33 11.31 -6.46
CA GLU A 53 5.96 11.67 -5.10
C GLU A 53 4.78 12.65 -4.98
N THR A 54 4.21 13.12 -6.09
CA THR A 54 3.15 14.15 -6.07
C THR A 54 1.78 13.58 -5.71
N THR A 55 1.55 12.28 -5.96
CA THR A 55 0.26 11.64 -5.69
C THR A 55 0.01 11.44 -4.21
N GLU A 56 -1.15 11.91 -3.74
CA GLU A 56 -1.55 11.84 -2.34
C GLU A 56 -2.51 10.67 -2.05
N TRP A 57 -2.54 10.23 -0.79
CA TRP A 57 -3.49 9.20 -0.35
C TRP A 57 -4.96 9.56 -0.58
N SER A 58 -5.30 10.85 -0.49
CA SER A 58 -6.65 11.38 -0.72
C SER A 58 -7.14 11.08 -2.14
N GLU A 59 -6.24 11.02 -3.12
CA GLU A 59 -6.57 10.69 -4.52
C GLU A 59 -6.96 9.21 -4.68
N TYR A 60 -6.45 8.33 -3.81
CA TYR A 60 -6.76 6.90 -3.85
C TYR A 60 -7.98 6.52 -2.99
N ILE A 61 -7.98 6.91 -1.71
CA ILE A 61 -9.04 6.51 -0.76
C ILE A 61 -10.13 7.57 -0.55
N GLN A 62 -10.07 8.72 -1.22
CA GLN A 62 -11.06 9.81 -1.12
C GLN A 62 -11.39 10.22 0.33
N ASP A 63 -10.38 10.23 1.20
CA ASP A 63 -10.50 10.47 2.64
C ASP A 63 -11.47 9.52 3.39
N ASN A 64 -11.80 8.37 2.79
CA ASN A 64 -12.63 7.35 3.42
C ASN A 64 -11.87 6.69 4.58
N LYS A 65 -12.22 7.10 5.80
CA LYS A 65 -11.59 6.63 7.04
C LYS A 65 -11.74 5.13 7.28
N ILE A 66 -12.74 4.48 6.67
CA ILE A 66 -12.95 3.02 6.76
C ILE A 66 -11.81 2.28 6.04
N LEU A 67 -11.30 2.86 4.96
CA LEU A 67 -10.22 2.29 4.14
C LEU A 67 -8.82 2.65 4.64
N ASN A 68 -8.67 3.26 5.83
CA ASN A 68 -7.36 3.70 6.33
C ASN A 68 -6.32 2.57 6.42
N MET A 69 -6.74 1.31 6.58
CA MET A 69 -5.84 0.15 6.61
C MET A 69 -5.13 -0.11 5.27
N VAL A 70 -5.61 0.47 4.15
CA VAL A 70 -4.92 0.48 2.85
C VAL A 70 -3.47 0.95 3.01
N LYS A 71 -3.23 2.00 3.79
CA LYS A 71 -1.89 2.57 3.97
C LYS A 71 -0.94 1.55 4.59
N SER A 72 -1.37 0.89 5.66
CA SER A 72 -0.61 -0.17 6.32
C SER A 72 -0.40 -1.38 5.42
N TYR A 73 -1.44 -1.79 4.69
CA TYR A 73 -1.36 -2.90 3.74
C TYR A 73 -0.29 -2.66 2.67
N ILE A 74 -0.31 -1.49 2.02
CA ILE A 74 0.64 -1.17 0.95
C ILE A 74 2.07 -1.16 1.50
N VAL A 75 2.32 -0.51 2.64
CA VAL A 75 3.65 -0.49 3.26
C VAL A 75 4.14 -1.92 3.54
N LEU A 76 3.27 -2.77 4.09
CA LEU A 76 3.61 -4.16 4.42
C LEU A 76 3.88 -5.01 3.17
N LYS A 77 3.05 -4.85 2.13
CA LYS A 77 3.19 -5.55 0.86
C LYS A 77 4.45 -5.13 0.12
N VAL A 78 4.75 -3.82 0.10
CA VAL A 78 5.98 -3.29 -0.49
C VAL A 78 7.18 -3.81 0.28
N LYS A 79 7.15 -3.81 1.61
CA LYS A 79 8.24 -4.37 2.44
C LYS A 79 8.51 -5.84 2.13
N LEU A 80 7.46 -6.64 1.96
CA LEU A 80 7.59 -8.05 1.58
C LEU A 80 8.27 -8.24 0.23
N LEU A 81 7.98 -7.38 -0.76
CA LEU A 81 8.54 -7.49 -2.11
C LEU A 81 9.95 -6.90 -2.21
N PHE A 82 10.20 -5.80 -1.50
CA PHE A 82 11.44 -5.04 -1.57
C PHE A 82 12.58 -5.67 -0.75
N ASP A 83 12.30 -6.22 0.44
CA ASP A 83 13.34 -6.59 1.42
C ASP A 83 13.27 -8.07 1.85
N ILE A 84 12.72 -8.95 1.01
CA ILE A 84 12.50 -10.35 1.39
C ILE A 84 13.79 -11.11 1.71
N SER A 85 14.93 -10.68 1.16
CA SER A 85 16.22 -11.36 1.35
C SER A 85 16.82 -11.19 2.74
N THR A 86 16.39 -10.18 3.51
CA THR A 86 16.93 -9.90 4.85
C THR A 86 16.00 -10.35 5.98
N ALA A 87 14.73 -10.63 5.67
CA ALA A 87 13.73 -11.01 6.65
C ALA A 87 13.81 -12.50 7.05
N SER A 88 13.54 -12.78 8.32
CA SER A 88 13.41 -14.17 8.80
C SER A 88 12.11 -14.81 8.29
N SER A 89 12.09 -16.13 8.16
CA SER A 89 10.88 -16.87 7.75
C SER A 89 9.69 -16.64 8.69
N TYR A 90 9.94 -16.47 9.99
CA TYR A 90 8.91 -16.12 10.99
C TYR A 90 8.29 -14.75 10.71
N LEU A 91 9.12 -13.73 10.44
CA LEU A 91 8.64 -12.39 10.13
C LEU A 91 7.84 -12.39 8.82
N ILE A 92 8.33 -13.07 7.78
CA ILE A 92 7.63 -13.21 6.49
C ILE A 92 6.24 -13.85 6.70
N ASP A 93 6.15 -14.91 7.50
CA ASP A 93 4.87 -15.57 7.81
C ASP A 93 3.91 -14.64 8.55
N GLN A 94 4.40 -13.89 9.55
CA GLN A 94 3.59 -12.89 10.26
C GLN A 94 3.06 -11.81 9.31
N MET A 95 3.93 -11.24 8.48
CA MET A 95 3.54 -10.19 7.52
C MET A 95 2.53 -10.70 6.49
N ASN A 96 2.68 -11.93 6.00
CA ASN A 96 1.70 -12.53 5.10
C ASN A 96 0.33 -12.72 5.76
N LYS A 97 0.29 -13.11 7.04
CA LYS A 97 -0.96 -13.22 7.81
C LYS A 97 -1.63 -11.86 8.01
N GLU A 98 -0.85 -10.81 8.32
CA GLU A 98 -1.36 -9.45 8.44
C GLU A 98 -1.90 -8.92 7.10
N CYS A 99 -1.17 -9.15 5.99
CA CYS A 99 -1.66 -8.84 4.64
C CYS A 99 -3.00 -9.53 4.35
N ALA A 100 -3.11 -10.84 4.61
CA ALA A 100 -4.33 -11.59 4.36
C ALA A 100 -5.52 -11.10 5.22
N GLU A 101 -5.26 -10.72 6.48
CA GLU A 101 -6.27 -10.10 7.33
C GLU A 101 -6.75 -8.77 6.76
N TYR A 102 -5.85 -7.91 6.30
CA TYR A 102 -6.21 -6.63 5.69
C TYR A 102 -6.99 -6.82 4.40
N GLU A 103 -6.58 -7.74 3.53
CA GLU A 103 -7.29 -8.07 2.29
C GLU A 103 -8.74 -8.49 2.58
N TRP A 104 -8.94 -9.37 3.56
CA TRP A 104 -10.27 -9.79 3.98
C TRP A 104 -11.09 -8.65 4.62
N ARG A 105 -10.50 -7.82 5.47
CA ARG A 105 -11.22 -6.70 6.10
C ARG A 105 -11.61 -5.64 5.09
N LEU A 106 -10.74 -5.36 4.13
CA LEU A 106 -10.99 -4.39 3.08
C LEU A 106 -12.08 -4.87 2.13
N SER A 107 -12.07 -6.15 1.72
CA SER A 107 -13.16 -6.71 0.90
C SER A 107 -14.52 -6.62 1.61
N VAL A 108 -14.56 -6.98 2.90
CA VAL A 108 -15.77 -6.82 3.72
C VAL A 108 -16.20 -5.35 3.85
N ALA A 109 -15.26 -4.41 3.93
CA ALA A 109 -15.56 -2.99 4.04
C ALA A 109 -16.19 -2.42 2.76
N VAL A 110 -15.69 -2.81 1.59
CA VAL A 110 -16.24 -2.34 0.31
C VAL A 110 -17.57 -3.01 -0.01
N ASP A 111 -17.75 -4.31 0.28
CA ASP A 111 -19.02 -5.03 0.09
C ASP A 111 -20.16 -4.40 0.89
N LYS A 112 -19.88 -4.00 2.15
CA LYS A 112 -20.86 -3.31 3.02
C LYS A 112 -21.21 -1.91 2.52
N TRP A 113 -20.36 -1.30 1.70
CA TRP A 113 -20.60 0.04 1.18
C TRP A 113 -21.36 0.02 -0.16
N SER A 114 -21.22 -1.07 -0.93
CA SER A 114 -22.01 -1.31 -2.15
C SER A 114 -23.43 -1.84 -1.91
N SER A 115 -23.82 -2.05 -0.64
CA SER A 115 -25.12 -2.60 -0.22
C SER A 115 -26.04 -1.53 0.37
#